data_AF-A0A356CHI9-F1
#
_entry.id   AF-A0A356CHI9-F1
#
_cell.length_a   1.000
_cell.length_b   1.000
_cell.length_c   1.000
_cell.angle_alpha   90.00
_cell.angle_beta   90.00
_cell.angle_gamma   90.00
#
_symmetry.space_group_name_H-M   'P 1'
#
loop_
_entity.id
_entity.type
_entity.pdbx_description
1 polymer ?
#
loop_
_entity_poly.entity_id
_entity_poly.type
_entity_poly.pdbx_seq_one_letter_code
_entity_poly.pdbx_strand_id
1 'polypeptide(L)' 'LSFEFFTAADENSVYAESFALRGDGVNDIAFYVADLEAEMAKLASKGVLPLRAREDGRSVYFETRAEGNIMVRLVQR' A
#
# COMPACT_ATOMS: atom_id res chain seq x y z
N LEU A 1 17.19 4.87 -0.74
CA LEU A 1 16.40 3.64 -0.57
C LEU A 1 16.29 3.36 0.92
N SER A 2 15.08 3.20 1.43
CA SER A 2 14.79 2.85 2.82
C SER A 2 14.09 1.51 2.87
N PHE A 3 14.29 0.77 3.97
CA PHE A 3 13.53 -0.43 4.29
C PHE A 3 12.72 -0.13 5.54
N GLU A 4 11.41 -0.35 5.45
CA GLU A 4 10.51 -0.23 6.59
C GLU A 4 10.11 -1.65 7.03
N PHE A 5 10.36 -1.96 8.29
CA PHE A 5 10.03 -3.25 8.90
C PHE A 5 8.82 -3.07 9.81
N PHE A 6 7.87 -3.99 9.72
CA PHE A 6 6.64 -3.93 10.49
C PHE A 6 6.27 -5.31 11.01
N THR A 7 5.47 -5.32 12.07
CA THR A 7 4.72 -6.50 12.52
C THR A 7 3.25 -6.12 12.56
N ALA A 8 2.36 -7.05 12.18
CA ALA A 8 0.93 -6.82 12.31
C ALA A 8 0.59 -6.76 13.80
N ALA A 9 0.09 -5.62 14.27
CA ALA A 9 -0.36 -5.47 15.66
C ALA A 9 -1.61 -6.32 15.94
N ASP A 10 -2.48 -6.45 14.93
CA ASP A 10 -3.69 -7.24 14.95
C ASP A 10 -4.10 -7.69 13.54
N GLU A 11 -5.18 -8.46 13.47
CA GLU A 11 -5.80 -8.99 12.25
C GLU A 11 -6.43 -7.91 11.36
N ASN A 12 -6.63 -6.70 11.85
CA ASN A 12 -7.12 -5.57 11.07
C ASN A 12 -6.01 -4.84 10.32
N SER A 13 -4.75 -5.28 10.41
CA SER A 13 -3.65 -4.72 9.62
C SER A 13 -3.87 -4.90 8.11
N VAL A 14 -3.47 -3.90 7.31
CA VAL A 14 -3.43 -4.03 5.83
C VAL A 14 -2.49 -5.16 5.37
N TYR A 15 -1.61 -5.62 6.25
CA TYR A 15 -0.66 -6.70 6.01
C TYR A 15 -1.17 -8.08 6.45
N ALA A 16 -2.28 -8.17 7.18
CA ALA A 16 -2.72 -9.40 7.84
C ALA A 16 -2.95 -10.55 6.85
N GLU A 17 -3.63 -10.29 5.74
CA GLU A 17 -3.91 -11.29 4.71
C GLU A 17 -2.62 -11.79 4.03
N SER A 18 -1.75 -10.86 3.61
CA SER A 18 -0.48 -11.22 2.99
C SER A 18 0.41 -12.02 3.93
N PHE A 19 0.46 -11.64 5.21
CA PHE A 19 1.22 -12.36 6.23
C PHE A 19 0.66 -13.77 6.44
N ALA A 20 -0.65 -13.94 6.52
CA ALA A 20 -1.28 -15.25 6.68
C ALA A 20 -1.05 -16.18 5.48
N LEU A 21 -1.06 -15.64 4.26
CA LEU A 21 -0.91 -16.42 3.02
C LEU A 21 0.55 -16.76 2.69
N ARG A 22 1.49 -15.88 3.04
CA ARG A 22 2.87 -15.95 2.53
C ARG A 22 3.95 -15.98 3.61
N GLY A 23 3.62 -15.68 4.86
CA GLY A 23 4.58 -15.46 5.92
C GLY A 23 5.37 -14.15 5.73
N ASP A 24 6.55 -14.10 6.36
CA ASP A 24 7.45 -12.95 6.29
C ASP A 24 7.98 -12.67 4.88
N GLY A 25 8.14 -11.39 4.55
CA GLY A 25 8.76 -10.97 3.29
C GLY A 25 8.44 -9.53 2.90
N VAL A 26 8.83 -9.17 1.67
CA VAL A 26 8.48 -7.87 1.09
C VAL A 26 6.98 -7.85 0.81
N ASN A 27 6.31 -6.85 1.39
CA ASN A 27 4.86 -6.78 1.38
C ASN A 27 4.32 -5.61 0.53
N ASP A 28 4.92 -4.42 0.66
CA ASP A 28 4.64 -3.28 -0.21
C ASP A 28 5.91 -2.62 -0.77
N ILE A 29 5.73 -1.93 -1.89
CA ILE A 29 6.70 -0.96 -2.42
C ILE A 29 6.06 0.42 -2.32
N ALA A 30 6.75 1.34 -1.65
CA ALA A 30 6.27 2.70 -1.42
C ALA A 30 6.93 3.72 -2.35
N PHE A 31 6.12 4.63 -2.91
CA PHE A 31 6.58 5.77 -3.70
C PHE A 31 6.16 7.08 -3.04
N TYR A 32 7.12 8.00 -2.88
CA TYR A 32 6.82 9.36 -2.47
C TYR A 32 6.27 10.16 -3.65
N VAL A 33 5.17 10.87 -3.42
CA VAL A 33 4.48 11.69 -4.41
C VAL A 33 4.30 13.10 -3.89
N ALA A 34 4.30 14.08 -4.81
CA ALA A 34 4.14 15.49 -4.47
C ALA A 34 2.68 15.87 -4.18
N ASP A 35 1.74 15.16 -4.78
CA ASP A 35 0.29 15.36 -4.62
C ASP A 35 -0.40 13.99 -4.66
N LEU A 36 -0.77 13.50 -3.48
CA LEU A 36 -1.39 12.19 -3.32
C LEU A 36 -2.77 12.13 -3.97
N GLU A 37 -3.56 13.20 -3.91
CA GLU A 37 -4.90 13.24 -4.48
C GLU A 37 -4.85 13.16 -6.02
N ALA A 38 -3.95 13.92 -6.63
CA ALA A 38 -3.74 13.88 -8.07
C ALA A 38 -3.29 12.50 -8.56
N GLU A 39 -2.37 11.83 -7.84
CA GLU A 39 -1.92 10.48 -8.20
C GLU A 39 -3.00 9.42 -7.96
N MET A 40 -3.80 9.54 -6.90
CA MET A 40 -4.96 8.70 -6.68
C MET A 40 -5.96 8.81 -7.84
N ALA A 41 -6.24 10.02 -8.31
CA ALA A 41 -7.14 10.23 -9.45
C ALA A 41 -6.60 9.59 -10.74
N LYS A 42 -5.28 9.68 -10.99
CA LYS A 42 -4.63 9.02 -12.15
C LYS A 42 -4.67 7.50 -12.07
N LEU A 43 -4.59 6.91 -10.88
CA LEU A 43 -4.68 5.46 -10.69
C LEU A 43 -6.13 5.00 -10.83
N ALA A 44 -7.08 5.74 -10.24
CA ALA A 44 -8.51 5.48 -10.39
C ALA A 44 -8.95 5.52 -11.87
N SER A 45 -8.43 6.47 -12.67
CA SER A 45 -8.73 6.53 -14.11
C SER A 45 -8.20 5.34 -14.91
N LYS A 46 -7.33 4.51 -14.31
CA LYS A 46 -6.79 3.27 -14.89
C LYS A 46 -7.44 2.01 -14.31
N GLY A 47 -8.46 2.16 -13.46
CA GLY A 47 -9.14 1.05 -12.79
C GLY A 47 -8.41 0.49 -11.57
N VAL A 48 -7.37 1.19 -11.08
CA VAL A 48 -6.64 0.78 -9.87
C VAL A 48 -7.36 1.37 -8.66
N LEU A 49 -7.86 0.50 -7.78
CA LEU A 49 -8.65 0.91 -6.62
C LEU A 49 -7.78 1.04 -5.36
N PRO A 50 -8.04 2.05 -4.51
CA PRO A 50 -7.42 2.12 -3.20
C PRO A 50 -7.92 0.98 -2.32
N LEU A 51 -6.99 0.31 -1.64
CA LEU A 51 -7.28 -0.73 -0.67
C LEU A 51 -7.56 -0.13 0.71
N ARG A 52 -6.67 0.76 1.18
CA ARG A 52 -6.78 1.39 2.50
C ARG A 52 -5.99 2.68 2.57
N ALA A 53 -6.60 3.73 3.12
CA ALA A 53 -5.90 4.95 3.52
C ALA A 53 -5.45 4.85 4.97
N ARG A 54 -4.31 5.46 5.29
CA ARG A 54 -3.87 5.64 6.68
C ARG A 54 -4.67 6.77 7.33
N GLU A 55 -4.86 6.70 8.64
CA GLU A 55 -5.65 7.70 9.39
C GLU A 55 -5.10 9.12 9.28
N ASP A 56 -3.77 9.28 9.13
CA ASP A 56 -3.13 10.58 8.97
C ASP A 56 -3.33 11.20 7.57
N GLY A 57 -3.99 10.48 6.65
CA GLY A 57 -4.24 10.91 5.28
C GLY A 57 -2.99 11.05 4.41
N ARG A 58 -1.81 10.67 4.90
CA ARG A 58 -0.54 10.87 4.18
C ARG A 58 -0.15 9.69 3.31
N SER A 59 -0.84 8.57 3.40
CA SER A 59 -0.55 7.42 2.55
C SER A 59 -1.78 6.59 2.25
N VAL A 60 -1.80 5.99 1.06
CA VAL A 60 -2.83 5.05 0.64
C VAL A 60 -2.17 3.82 0.00
N TYR A 61 -2.71 2.65 0.33
CA TYR A 61 -2.35 1.37 -0.27
C TYR A 61 -3.29 1.09 -1.44
N PHE A 62 -2.76 0.43 -2.47
CA PHE A 62 -3.50 -0.01 -3.64
C PHE A 62 -3.45 -1.53 -3.77
N GLU A 63 -4.56 -2.11 -4.20
CA GLU A 63 -4.63 -3.53 -4.51
C GLU A 63 -3.97 -3.79 -5.87
N THR A 64 -2.72 -4.25 -5.84
CA THR A 64 -1.92 -4.60 -7.03
C THR A 64 -1.35 -6.01 -6.95
N ARG A 65 -1.88 -6.85 -6.05
CA ARG A 65 -1.35 -8.20 -5.82
C ARG A 65 -1.73 -9.15 -6.95
N ALA A 66 -2.76 -8.86 -7.73
CA ALA A 66 -3.13 -9.64 -8.91
C ALA A 66 -2.06 -9.57 -10.03
N GLU A 67 -1.30 -8.48 -10.09
CA GLU A 67 -0.35 -8.17 -11.16
C GLU A 67 1.09 -8.60 -10.84
N GLY A 68 1.42 -8.78 -9.56
CA GLY A 68 2.79 -9.09 -9.14
C GLY A 68 2.95 -9.52 -7.69
N ASN A 69 1.84 -9.86 -7.01
CA ASN A 69 1.82 -10.28 -5.61
C ASN A 69 2.48 -9.24 -4.66
N ILE A 70 2.43 -7.95 -4.99
CA ILE A 70 3.00 -6.88 -4.17
C ILE A 70 1.97 -5.77 -4.11
N MET A 71 1.77 -5.16 -2.93
CA MET A 71 0.99 -3.94 -2.82
C MET A 71 1.82 -2.72 -3.17
N VAL A 72 1.19 -1.72 -3.78
CA VAL A 72 1.78 -0.40 -3.97
C VAL A 72 1.26 0.53 -2.90
N ARG A 73 2.15 1.32 -2.30
CA ARG A 73 1.80 2.43 -1.40
C ARG A 73 2.26 3.74 -2.00
N LEU A 74 1.37 4.74 -2.00
CA LEU A 74 1.76 6.13 -2.26
C LEU A 74 1.84 6.88 -0.94
N VAL A 75 2.88 7.70 -0.78
CA VAL A 75 3.13 8.50 0.41
C VAL A 75 3.28 9.97 0.00
N GLN A 76 2.44 10.84 0.54
CA GLN A 76 2.58 12.28 0.40
C GLN A 76 3.91 12.73 1.03
N ARG A 77 4.71 13.46 0.26
CA ARG A 77 5.93 14.09 0.76
C ARG A 77 5.63 15.30 1.64
#